data_AF-A0A9N9EJY1-F1
#
_entry.id   AF-A0A9N9EJY1-F1
#
_cell.length_a   1.000
_cell.length_b   1.000
_cell.length_c   1.000
_cell.angle_alpha   90.00
_cell.angle_beta   90.00
_cell.angle_gamma   90.00
#
_symmetry.space_group_name_H-M   'P 1'
#
loop_
_entity.id
_entity.type
_entity.pdbx_description
1 polymer ?
#
loop_
_entity_poly.entity_id
_entity_poly.type
_entity_poly.pdbx_seq_one_letter_code
_entity_poly.pdbx_strand_id
1 'polypeptide(L)'
;MKYLCIDPSGTGTTGIFFFTDDKSEYKLSEYKNVNWEEHLNFIVEIVKEKQPDIIIYENTTYIYGRQHQGTVGLYKLIGGIVALKYVFDFIKEINSIAVNQVKPFKDKLFTGQEQLENLTCKAGR
;
A
#
# COMPACT_ATOMS: atom_id res chain seq x y z
N MET A 1 -9.58 -15.33 2.57
CA MET A 1 -8.32 -14.78 2.03
C MET A 1 -7.98 -13.52 2.81
N LYS A 2 -6.70 -13.23 3.02
CA LYS A 2 -6.21 -12.07 3.76
C LYS A 2 -5.43 -11.16 2.83
N TYR A 3 -5.74 -9.86 2.86
CA TYR A 3 -5.15 -8.87 1.99
C TYR A 3 -4.41 -7.81 2.79
N LEU A 4 -3.24 -7.40 2.30
CA LEU A 4 -2.48 -6.28 2.81
C LEU A 4 -2.24 -5.26 1.69
N CYS A 5 -2.96 -4.14 1.75
CA CYS A 5 -2.80 -3.03 0.82
C CYS A 5 -1.79 -2.01 1.38
N ILE A 6 -0.82 -1.58 0.58
CA ILE A 6 0.28 -0.72 0.99
C ILE A 6 0.36 0.49 0.05
N ASP A 7 0.37 1.69 0.61
CA ASP A 7 0.75 2.93 -0.06
C ASP A 7 2.16 3.31 0.41
N PRO A 8 3.22 2.87 -0.31
CA PRO A 8 4.60 3.06 0.12
C PRO A 8 5.08 4.48 -0.16
N SER A 9 5.72 5.10 0.83
CA SER A 9 6.35 6.42 0.68
C SER A 9 7.88 6.37 0.70
N GLY A 10 8.48 5.55 1.58
CA GLY A 10 9.93 5.41 1.73
C GLY A 10 10.63 6.58 2.44
N THR A 11 10.03 7.78 2.51
CA THR A 11 10.61 8.95 3.21
C THR A 11 9.56 9.85 3.90
N GLY A 12 8.30 9.42 3.93
CA GLY A 12 7.17 10.19 4.46
C GLY A 12 6.26 9.31 5.30
N THR A 13 5.01 9.13 4.86
CA THR A 13 4.05 8.26 5.54
C THR A 13 3.76 7.05 4.66
N THR A 14 3.96 5.83 5.17
CA THR A 14 3.44 4.62 4.53
C THR A 14 2.10 4.27 5.15
N GLY A 15 1.07 4.24 4.32
CA GLY A 15 -0.27 3.80 4.70
C GLY A 15 -0.43 2.30 4.45
N ILE A 16 -1.08 1.60 5.37
CA ILE A 16 -1.35 0.17 5.27
C ILE A 16 -2.78 -0.10 5.65
N PHE A 17 -3.47 -0.87 4.81
CA PHE A 17 -4.82 -1.35 5.08
C PHE A 17 -4.85 -2.88 4.97
N PHE A 18 -5.17 -3.53 6.08
CA PHE A 18 -5.38 -4.97 6.16
C PHE A 18 -6.87 -5.28 6.17
N PHE A 19 -7.30 -6.34 5.48
CA PHE A 19 -8.65 -6.89 5.61
C PHE A 19 -8.73 -8.38 5.23
N THR A 20 -9.77 -9.05 5.72
CA THR A 20 -10.15 -10.39 5.28
C THR A 20 -11.25 -10.32 4.22
N ASP A 21 -11.29 -11.31 3.32
CA ASP A 21 -12.26 -11.40 2.21
C ASP A 21 -13.72 -11.40 2.67
N ASP A 22 -13.99 -12.05 3.80
CA ASP A 22 -15.28 -12.08 4.50
C ASP A 22 -15.55 -10.80 5.31
N LYS A 23 -14.61 -9.84 5.31
CA LYS A 23 -14.64 -8.55 6.01
C LYS A 23 -14.82 -8.66 7.53
N SER A 24 -14.57 -9.83 8.12
CA SER A 24 -14.64 -10.03 9.57
C SER A 24 -13.53 -9.30 10.34
N GLU A 25 -12.40 -9.03 9.69
CA GLU A 25 -11.30 -8.24 10.25
C GLU A 25 -10.86 -7.16 9.25
N TYR A 26 -10.63 -5.94 9.74
CA TYR A 26 -9.93 -4.90 9.01
C TYR A 26 -9.13 -4.00 9.96
N LYS A 27 -8.02 -3.44 9.48
CA LYS A 27 -7.18 -2.52 10.25
C LYS A 27 -6.48 -1.52 9.33
N LEU A 28 -6.61 -0.24 9.65
CA LEU A 28 -5.80 0.82 9.06
C LEU A 28 -4.58 1.07 9.96
N SER A 29 -3.42 1.27 9.36
CA SER A 29 -2.18 1.58 10.07
C SER A 29 -1.34 2.54 9.24
N GLU A 30 -0.56 3.37 9.91
CA GLU A 30 0.37 4.29 9.25
C GLU A 30 1.72 4.28 9.96
N TYR A 31 2.79 4.49 9.20
CA TYR A 31 4.13 4.63 9.73
C TYR A 31 4.85 5.82 9.09
N LYS A 32 5.48 6.64 9.93
CA LYS A 32 6.14 7.90 9.55
C LYS A 32 7.61 7.84 9.90
N ASN A 33 8.46 7.86 8.87
CA ASN A 33 9.90 7.95 9.03
C ASN A 33 10.53 8.53 7.75
N VAL A 34 11.77 8.99 7.86
CA VAL A 34 12.58 9.39 6.70
C VAL A 34 13.39 8.23 6.13
N ASN A 35 13.64 7.18 6.92
CA ASN A 35 14.44 6.03 6.51
C ASN A 35 13.56 4.88 6.00
N TRP A 36 13.71 4.56 4.72
CA TRP A 36 12.99 3.48 4.04
C TRP A 36 13.14 2.10 4.69
N GLU A 37 14.28 1.80 5.33
CA GLU A 37 14.50 0.53 6.04
C GLU A 37 13.50 0.34 7.18
N GLU A 38 13.21 1.42 7.92
CA GLU A 38 12.27 1.39 9.03
C GLU A 38 10.83 1.17 8.55
N HIS A 39 10.49 1.71 7.38
CA HIS A 39 9.21 1.40 6.73
C HIS A 39 9.11 -0.09 6.38
N LEU A 40 10.19 -0.68 5.85
CA LEU A 40 10.21 -2.11 5.53
C LEU A 40 10.11 -2.96 6.80
N ASN A 41 10.83 -2.61 7.86
CA ASN A 41 10.73 -3.30 9.15
C ASN A 41 9.30 -3.28 9.68
N PHE A 42 8.65 -2.12 9.65
CA PHE A 42 7.24 -1.99 10.04
C PHE A 42 6.30 -2.88 9.21
N ILE A 43 6.49 -2.92 7.89
CA ILE A 43 5.72 -3.80 6.99
C ILE A 43 5.95 -5.27 7.34
N VAL A 44 7.21 -5.67 7.58
CA VAL A 44 7.58 -7.04 7.94
C VAL A 44 6.90 -7.47 9.25
N GLU A 45 6.85 -6.60 10.25
CA GLU A 45 6.16 -6.91 11.51
C GLU A 45 4.65 -7.12 11.29
N ILE A 46 4.01 -6.30 10.45
CA ILE A 46 2.59 -6.51 10.09
C ILE A 46 2.41 -7.81 9.30
N VAL A 47 3.31 -8.13 8.38
CA VAL A 47 3.25 -9.37 7.58
C VAL A 47 3.39 -10.60 8.49
N LYS A 48 4.29 -10.57 9.48
CA LYS A 48 4.41 -11.64 10.48
C LYS A 48 3.15 -11.78 11.34
N GLU A 49 2.61 -10.65 11.81
CA GLU A 49 1.42 -10.63 12.67
C GLU A 49 0.17 -11.15 11.92
N LYS A 50 -0.06 -10.65 10.71
CA LYS A 50 -1.31 -10.86 9.97
C LYS A 50 -1.27 -12.05 9.03
N GLN A 51 -0.09 -12.41 8.54
CA GLN A 51 0.14 -13.46 7.54
C GLN A 51 -0.80 -13.30 6.32
N PRO A 52 -0.68 -12.20 5.55
CA PRO A 52 -1.53 -11.98 4.38
C PRO A 52 -1.26 -13.01 3.28
N ASP A 53 -2.32 -13.48 2.61
CA ASP A 53 -2.21 -14.32 1.41
C ASP A 53 -1.75 -13.48 0.21
N ILE A 54 -2.25 -12.23 0.12
CA ILE A 54 -2.05 -11.33 -1.01
C ILE A 54 -1.58 -9.97 -0.49
N ILE A 55 -0.52 -9.44 -1.10
CA ILE A 55 -0.08 -8.06 -0.91
C ILE A 55 -0.42 -7.26 -2.16
N ILE A 56 -0.98 -6.07 -1.97
CA ILE A 56 -1.25 -5.12 -3.05
C ILE A 56 -0.51 -3.83 -2.69
N TYR A 57 0.28 -3.26 -3.59
CA TYR A 57 0.94 -1.98 -3.32
C TYR A 57 0.72 -0.96 -4.42
N GLU A 58 0.64 0.33 -4.04
CA GLU A 58 0.68 1.43 -5.00
C GLU A 58 2.09 1.54 -5.58
N ASN A 59 2.19 1.43 -6.90
CA ASN A 59 3.43 1.59 -7.63
C ASN A 59 3.49 2.97 -8.29
N THR A 60 4.70 3.52 -8.32
CA THR A 60 4.96 4.83 -8.91
C THR A 60 5.32 4.72 -10.38
N THR A 61 4.94 5.73 -11.17
CA THR A 61 5.31 5.87 -12.58
C THR A 61 6.42 6.89 -12.81
N TYR A 62 7.12 7.36 -11.76
CA TYR A 62 8.27 8.24 -11.95
C TYR A 62 9.37 7.46 -12.68
N ILE A 63 9.61 7.76 -13.95
CA ILE A 63 10.71 7.15 -14.73
C ILE A 63 11.63 8.24 -15.32
N TYR A 64 11.21 9.51 -15.39
CA TYR A 64 12.01 10.56 -16.03
C TYR A 64 11.90 11.95 -15.36
N GLY A 65 13.03 12.65 -15.26
CA GLY A 65 13.08 14.12 -15.24
C GLY A 65 13.78 14.76 -14.05
N ARG A 66 13.44 14.36 -12.81
CA ARG A 66 14.14 14.77 -11.59
C ARG A 66 13.96 13.66 -10.55
N GLN A 67 15.05 13.00 -10.16
CA GLN A 67 15.03 12.20 -8.94
C GLN A 67 14.80 13.18 -7.78
N HIS A 68 13.57 13.25 -7.27
CA HIS A 68 13.31 13.98 -6.04
C HIS A 68 14.03 13.26 -4.89
N GLN A 69 14.48 14.01 -3.89
CA GLN A 69 14.99 13.43 -2.66
C GLN A 69 13.92 12.45 -2.12
N GLY A 70 14.30 11.17 -1.98
CA GLY A 70 13.42 10.10 -1.53
C GLY A 70 13.00 9.07 -2.58
N THR A 71 13.15 9.34 -3.89
CA THR A 71 12.80 8.37 -4.95
C THR A 71 13.58 7.05 -4.84
N VAL A 72 14.88 7.13 -4.49
CA VAL A 72 15.71 5.93 -4.29
C VAL A 72 15.22 5.10 -3.10
N GLY A 73 14.86 5.75 -1.99
CA GLY A 73 14.32 5.07 -0.81
C GLY A 73 13.00 4.36 -1.13
N LEU A 74 12.13 5.02 -1.89
CA LEU A 74 10.88 4.42 -2.38
C LEU A 74 11.14 3.17 -3.24
N TYR A 75 12.07 3.21 -4.21
CA TYR A 75 12.37 2.03 -5.01
C TYR A 75 12.96 0.88 -4.20
N LYS A 76 13.83 1.17 -3.23
CA LYS A 76 14.35 0.15 -2.31
C LYS A 76 13.23 -0.47 -1.49
N LEU A 77 12.31 0.35 -0.98
CA LEU A 77 11.13 -0.11 -0.26
C LEU A 77 10.23 -1.00 -1.13
N ILE A 78 9.92 -0.57 -2.36
CA ILE A 78 9.14 -1.38 -3.32
C ILE A 78 9.84 -2.71 -3.61
N GLY A 79 11.16 -2.68 -3.84
CA GLY A 79 11.95 -3.91 -4.01
C GLY A 79 11.84 -4.83 -2.79
N GLY A 80 11.92 -4.27 -1.59
CA GLY A 80 11.72 -5.00 -0.33
C GLY A 80 10.33 -5.62 -0.22
N ILE A 81 9.27 -4.88 -0.56
CA ILE A 81 7.88 -5.39 -0.57
C ILE A 81 7.76 -6.57 -1.55
N VAL A 82 8.25 -6.43 -2.78
CA VAL A 82 8.21 -7.50 -3.79
C VAL A 82 9.00 -8.74 -3.35
N ALA A 83 10.09 -8.54 -2.60
CA ALA A 83 10.91 -9.65 -2.09
C ALA A 83 10.19 -10.48 -1.01
N LEU A 84 9.17 -9.95 -0.34
CA LEU A 84 8.48 -10.64 0.76
C LEU A 84 7.92 -12.01 0.35
N LYS A 85 7.45 -12.17 -0.90
CA LYS A 85 6.94 -13.46 -1.40
C LYS A 85 7.99 -14.57 -1.46
N TYR A 86 9.27 -14.22 -1.46
CA TYR A 86 10.38 -15.16 -1.42
C TYR A 86 10.91 -15.39 0.00
N VAL A 87 10.44 -14.58 0.96
CA VAL A 87 10.81 -14.66 2.38
C VAL A 87 9.73 -15.40 3.19
N PHE A 88 8.46 -15.19 2.85
CA PHE A 88 7.31 -15.77 3.52
C PHE A 88 6.54 -16.69 2.56
N ASP A 89 6.45 -17.97 2.92
CA ASP A 89 5.83 -19.03 2.12
C ASP A 89 4.30 -18.94 2.01
N PHE A 90 3.65 -18.32 3.01
CA PHE A 90 2.21 -18.10 3.02
C PHE A 90 1.75 -17.00 2.04
N ILE A 91 2.67 -16.17 1.52
CA ILE A 91 2.33 -15.12 0.55
C ILE A 91 2.22 -15.76 -0.83
N LYS A 92 0.99 -15.82 -1.34
CA LYS A 92 0.68 -16.40 -2.65
C LYS A 92 0.97 -15.41 -3.77
N GLU A 93 0.59 -14.14 -3.57
CA GLU A 93 0.67 -13.13 -4.63
C GLU A 93 1.09 -11.76 -4.10
N ILE A 94 1.83 -11.03 -4.95
CA ILE A 94 2.11 -9.61 -4.76
C ILE A 94 1.74 -8.89 -6.05
N ASN A 95 0.74 -8.02 -5.96
CA ASN A 95 0.21 -7.24 -7.06
C ASN A 95 0.53 -5.75 -6.89
N SER A 96 0.67 -5.05 -8.00
CA SER A 96 0.95 -3.61 -8.01
C SER A 96 -0.12 -2.85 -8.76
N ILE A 97 -0.58 -1.72 -8.22
CA ILE A 97 -1.52 -0.82 -8.89
C ILE A 97 -0.80 0.49 -9.19
N ALA A 98 -0.88 0.99 -10.42
CA ALA A 98 -0.17 2.20 -10.78
C ALA A 98 -0.88 3.44 -10.21
N VAL A 99 -0.11 4.39 -9.66
CA VAL A 99 -0.63 5.65 -9.07
C VAL A 99 -1.52 6.45 -10.03
N ASN A 100 -1.29 6.35 -11.34
CA ASN A 100 -2.10 7.00 -12.37
C ASN A 100 -3.47 6.33 -12.57
N GLN A 101 -3.71 5.14 -12.02
CA GLN A 101 -5.03 4.51 -11.94
C GLN A 101 -5.72 4.88 -10.62
N VAL A 102 -4.96 4.91 -9.52
CA VAL A 102 -5.50 5.22 -8.18
C VAL A 102 -6.00 6.67 -8.11
N LYS A 103 -5.21 7.65 -8.55
CA LYS A 103 -5.56 9.07 -8.41
C LYS A 103 -6.87 9.44 -9.13
N PRO A 104 -7.08 9.12 -10.42
CA PRO A 104 -8.33 9.45 -11.09
C PRO A 104 -9.54 8.74 -10.49
N PHE A 105 -9.38 7.47 -10.08
CA PHE A 105 -10.46 6.73 -9.42
C PHE A 105 -10.84 7.38 -8.08
N LYS A 106 -9.84 7.72 -7.27
CA LYS A 106 -10.03 8.46 -6.02
C LYS A 106 -10.79 9.78 -6.26
N ASP A 107 -10.38 10.56 -7.26
CA ASP A 107 -11.03 11.84 -7.56
C ASP A 107 -12.48 11.66 -8.01
N LYS A 108 -12.78 10.64 -8.82
CA LYS A 108 -14.16 10.29 -9.20
C LYS A 108 -15.02 9.87 -8.00
N LEU A 109 -14.46 9.09 -7.07
CA LEU A 109 -15.16 8.71 -5.83
C LEU A 109 -15.52 9.94 -4.99
N PHE A 110 -14.57 10.84 -4.76
CA PHE A 110 -14.80 12.02 -3.91
C PHE A 110 -15.67 13.09 -4.58
N THR A 111 -15.69 13.16 -5.90
CA THR A 111 -16.60 14.04 -6.66
C THR A 111 -17.98 13.42 -6.90
N GLY A 112 -18.20 12.16 -6.51
CA GLY A 112 -19.46 11.45 -6.70
C GLY A 112 -19.72 10.98 -8.14
N GLN A 113 -18.72 11.06 -9.02
CA GLN A 113 -18.79 10.54 -10.39
C GLN A 113 -18.74 9.00 -10.44
N GLU A 114 -18.25 8.37 -9.38
CA GLU A 114 -18.20 6.92 -9.22
C GLU A 114 -18.69 6.55 -7.82
N GLN A 115 -19.42 5.44 -7.70
CA GLN A 115 -19.94 4.94 -6.44
C GLN A 115 -19.55 3.47 -6.29
N LEU A 116 -19.09 3.10 -5.11
CA LEU A 116 -18.88 1.70 -4.75
C LEU A 116 -20.12 1.23 -3.99
N GLU A 117 -20.67 0.11 -4.44
CA GLU A 117 -21.83 -0.51 -3.78
C GLU A 117 -21.49 -0.76 -2.31
N ASN A 118 -22.36 -0.30 -1.40
CA ASN A 118 -22.18 -0.35 0.05
C ASN A 118 -21.04 0.53 0.61
N LEU A 119 -20.51 1.49 -0.14
CA LEU A 119 -19.60 2.53 0.37
C LEU A 119 -20.23 3.91 0.20
N THR A 120 -20.44 4.63 1.30
CA THR A 120 -20.92 6.01 1.26
C THR A 120 -19.78 6.95 1.64
N CYS A 121 -19.33 7.78 0.70
CA CYS A 121 -18.40 8.86 0.98
C CYS A 121 -19.11 9.91 1.84
N LYS A 122 -18.69 10.05 3.10
CA LYS A 122 -19.12 11.14 3.98
C LYS A 122 -18.10 12.27 3.87
N ALA A 123 -18.56 13.50 3.68
CA ALA A 123 -17.68 14.66 3.79
C ALA A 123 -17.04 14.66 5.20
N GLY A 124 -15.71 14.64 5.25
CA GLY A 124 -14.98 14.88 6.50
C GLY A 124 -15.27 16.29 7.00
N ARG A 125 -15.37 16.45 8.32
CA ARG A 125 -15.46 17.76 8.97
C ARG A 125 -14.17 18.55 8.79
#